data_AF-A0A919N3H3-F1
#
_entry.id   AF-A0A919N3H3-F1
#
_cell.length_a   1.000
_cell.length_b   1.000
_cell.length_c   1.000
_cell.angle_alpha   90.00
_cell.angle_beta   90.00
_cell.angle_gamma   90.00
#
_symmetry.space_group_name_H-M   'P 1'
#
loop_
_entity.id
_entity.type
_entity.pdbx_description
1 polymer ?
#
loop_
_entity_poly.entity_id
_entity_poly.type
_entity_poly.pdbx_seq_one_letter_code
_entity_poly.pdbx_strand_id
1 'polypeptide(L)'
;MSPAERLSKATVAERALRLADEEGLDAITIRRLAKELGVTPMALYWHFKNKEELLLGVVDHVLSDVRADRSAGDPWQKQLRAILETVIGVMRAHPCLPDLMHSADKMQTPSFIRATNDTLALLADAGFGLDEAYWIATYLLNGAIGAVAGQPGCPPGVPPEQAAEWRRQKRVQLECLPADKFPMMVEFATTYQQAPDVERYFAFSVDLLMSGVETMASRRA
;
A
#
# COMPACT_ATOMS: atom_id res chain seq x y z
N MET A 1 -17.24 -4.98 -26.86
CA MET A 1 -16.36 -3.82 -26.59
C MET A 1 -15.84 -3.26 -27.90
N SER A 2 -16.13 -1.98 -28.17
CA SER A 2 -15.64 -1.27 -29.35
C SER A 2 -14.11 -1.04 -29.29
N PRO A 3 -13.45 -0.71 -30.42
CA PRO A 3 -12.03 -0.37 -30.45
C PRO A 3 -11.65 0.85 -29.60
N ALA A 4 -12.60 1.76 -29.34
CA ALA A 4 -12.38 2.96 -28.52
C ALA A 4 -12.58 2.70 -27.01
N GLU A 5 -13.48 1.79 -26.64
CA GLU A 5 -13.57 1.27 -25.26
C GLU A 5 -12.31 0.49 -24.85
N ARG A 6 -11.51 0.06 -25.84
CA ARG A 6 -10.25 -0.70 -25.65
C ARG A 6 -9.06 0.17 -25.20
N LEU A 7 -9.15 1.50 -25.29
CA LEU A 7 -8.04 2.41 -24.97
C LEU A 7 -8.51 3.62 -24.14
N SER A 8 -8.88 3.37 -22.89
CA SER A 8 -9.12 4.44 -21.91
C SER A 8 -7.92 4.60 -20.97
N LYS A 9 -7.77 5.75 -20.30
CA LYS A 9 -6.74 5.93 -19.26
C LYS A 9 -6.83 4.85 -18.18
N ALA A 10 -8.04 4.50 -17.76
CA ALA A 10 -8.28 3.46 -16.76
C ALA A 10 -7.81 2.07 -17.26
N THR A 11 -8.17 1.68 -18.48
CA THR A 11 -7.74 0.39 -19.05
C THR A 11 -6.22 0.29 -19.20
N VAL A 12 -5.58 1.39 -19.63
CA VAL A 12 -4.11 1.43 -19.76
C VAL A 12 -3.46 1.36 -18.38
N ALA A 13 -3.96 2.10 -17.39
CA ALA A 13 -3.46 2.09 -16.01
C ALA A 13 -3.62 0.71 -15.36
N GLU A 14 -4.77 0.06 -15.52
CA GLU A 14 -5.03 -1.29 -15.02
C GLU A 14 -4.05 -2.32 -15.63
N ARG A 15 -3.76 -2.23 -16.93
CA ARG A 15 -2.78 -3.11 -17.59
C ARG A 15 -1.36 -2.82 -17.14
N ALA A 16 -1.00 -1.55 -16.98
CA ALA A 16 0.30 -1.16 -16.43
C ALA A 16 0.50 -1.69 -15.01
N LEU A 17 -0.54 -1.63 -14.17
CA LEU A 17 -0.53 -2.17 -12.82
C LEU A 17 -0.28 -3.68 -12.80
N ARG A 18 -1.02 -4.46 -13.61
CA ARG A 18 -0.82 -5.91 -13.70
C ARG A 18 0.59 -6.27 -14.18
N LEU A 19 1.08 -5.57 -15.21
CA LEU A 19 2.46 -5.77 -15.70
C LEU A 19 3.49 -5.46 -14.61
N ALA A 20 3.24 -4.44 -13.79
CA ALA A 20 4.10 -4.07 -12.67
C ALA A 20 4.13 -5.12 -11.57
N ASP A 21 2.98 -5.72 -11.26
CA ASP A 21 2.88 -6.78 -10.26
C ASP A 21 3.63 -8.05 -10.69
N GLU A 22 3.64 -8.35 -12.00
CA GLU A 22 4.27 -9.55 -12.57
C GLU A 22 5.77 -9.36 -12.85
N GLU A 23 6.16 -8.23 -13.43
CA GLU A 23 7.51 -8.01 -13.97
C GLU A 23 8.26 -6.83 -13.30
N GLY A 24 7.63 -6.15 -12.33
CA GLY A 24 8.19 -4.99 -11.64
C GLY A 24 7.98 -3.66 -12.37
N LEU A 25 8.18 -2.54 -11.66
CA LEU A 25 7.95 -1.17 -12.16
C LEU A 25 8.85 -0.80 -13.36
N ASP A 26 10.01 -1.45 -13.49
CA ASP A 26 10.94 -1.20 -14.60
C ASP A 26 10.43 -1.74 -15.94
N ALA A 27 9.62 -2.80 -15.92
CA ALA A 27 9.00 -3.37 -17.11
C ALA A 27 7.97 -2.44 -17.76
N ILE A 28 7.43 -1.50 -16.98
CA ILE A 28 6.44 -0.53 -17.46
C ILE A 28 7.10 0.46 -18.42
N THR A 29 6.84 0.26 -19.71
CA THR A 29 7.22 1.20 -20.77
C THR A 29 6.07 1.39 -21.75
N ILE A 30 5.97 2.58 -22.35
CA ILE A 30 4.96 2.88 -23.38
C ILE A 30 5.00 1.83 -24.51
N ARG A 31 6.19 1.41 -24.94
CA ARG A 31 6.33 0.41 -26.02
C ARG A 31 5.87 -0.98 -25.60
N ARG A 32 6.21 -1.42 -24.39
CA ARG A 32 5.78 -2.72 -23.85
C ARG A 32 4.25 -2.77 -23.73
N LEU A 33 3.65 -1.74 -23.14
CA LEU A 33 2.20 -1.64 -23.01
C LEU A 33 1.48 -1.54 -24.35
N ALA A 34 2.02 -0.78 -25.31
CA ALA A 34 1.43 -0.70 -26.64
C ALA A 34 1.39 -2.07 -27.32
N LYS A 35 2.48 -2.84 -27.21
CA LYS A 35 2.55 -4.22 -27.71
C LYS A 35 1.52 -5.13 -27.03
N GLU A 36 1.42 -5.06 -25.70
CA GLU A 36 0.48 -5.86 -24.92
C GLU A 36 -1.00 -5.54 -25.23
N LEU A 37 -1.30 -4.25 -25.43
CA LEU A 37 -2.64 -3.76 -25.78
C LEU A 37 -2.97 -3.91 -27.27
N GLY A 38 -2.01 -4.30 -28.12
CA GLY A 38 -2.18 -4.41 -29.57
C GLY A 38 -2.42 -3.07 -30.27
N VAL A 39 -1.84 -1.98 -29.74
CA VAL A 39 -1.97 -0.61 -30.28
C VAL A 39 -0.60 -0.02 -30.64
N THR A 40 -0.59 1.13 -31.31
CA THR A 40 0.66 1.85 -31.58
C THR A 40 1.12 2.62 -30.32
N PRO A 41 2.43 2.81 -30.11
CA PRO A 41 2.93 3.69 -29.04
C PRO A 41 2.34 5.10 -29.09
N MET A 42 2.11 5.61 -30.31
CA MET A 42 1.48 6.92 -30.51
C MET A 42 0.09 7.00 -29.88
N ALA A 43 -0.70 5.93 -29.95
CA ALA A 43 -2.02 5.86 -29.32
C ALA A 43 -1.94 6.02 -27.79
N LEU A 44 -0.89 5.47 -27.15
CA LEU A 44 -0.67 5.66 -25.71
C LEU A 44 -0.17 7.06 -25.37
N TYR A 45 0.65 7.67 -26.23
CA TYR A 45 1.11 9.06 -26.03
C TYR A 45 -0.03 10.09 -26.01
N TRP A 46 -1.19 9.79 -26.61
CA TRP A 46 -2.40 10.61 -26.47
C TRP A 46 -2.96 10.62 -25.04
N HIS A 47 -2.69 9.57 -24.25
CA HIS A 47 -3.16 9.45 -22.87
C HIS A 47 -2.08 9.84 -21.85
N PHE A 48 -0.83 9.48 -22.13
CA PHE A 48 0.32 9.67 -21.23
C PHE A 48 1.55 10.08 -22.02
N LYS A 49 2.07 11.28 -21.78
CA LYS A 49 3.19 11.84 -22.57
C LYS A 49 4.52 11.14 -22.31
N ASN A 50 4.67 10.48 -21.16
CA ASN A 50 5.91 9.80 -20.77
C ASN A 50 5.63 8.68 -19.73
N LYS A 51 6.68 7.98 -19.29
CA LYS A 51 6.57 6.91 -18.26
C LYS A 51 6.06 7.46 -16.92
N GLU A 52 6.48 8.66 -16.53
CA GLU A 52 6.09 9.28 -15.26
C GLU A 52 4.58 9.59 -15.22
N GLU A 53 4.02 10.21 -16.26
CA GLU A 53 2.58 10.44 -16.37
C GLU A 53 1.77 9.12 -16.36
N LEU A 54 2.32 8.06 -16.96
CA LEU A 54 1.70 6.74 -16.90
C LEU A 54 1.70 6.17 -15.47
N LEU A 55 2.82 6.26 -14.76
CA LEU A 55 2.92 5.83 -13.36
C LEU A 55 1.98 6.62 -12.45
N LEU A 56 1.86 7.94 -12.63
CA LEU A 56 0.87 8.76 -11.94
C LEU A 56 -0.56 8.35 -12.31
N GLY A 57 -0.81 7.97 -13.56
CA GLY A 57 -2.09 7.40 -13.98
C GLY A 57 -2.44 6.09 -13.28
N VAL A 58 -1.45 5.24 -13.00
CA VAL A 58 -1.62 4.02 -12.18
C VAL A 58 -1.99 4.40 -10.76
N VAL A 59 -1.27 5.33 -10.13
CA VAL A 59 -1.58 5.83 -8.78
C VAL A 59 -3.01 6.41 -8.73
N ASP A 60 -3.40 7.22 -9.71
CA ASP A 60 -4.75 7.82 -9.76
C ASP A 60 -5.84 6.77 -9.87
N HIS A 61 -5.63 5.78 -10.73
CA HIS A 61 -6.56 4.68 -10.93
C HIS A 61 -6.74 3.85 -9.67
N VAL A 62 -5.65 3.53 -8.99
CA VAL A 62 -5.64 2.70 -7.79
C VAL A 62 -6.26 3.40 -6.58
N LEU A 63 -6.06 4.71 -6.47
CA LEU A 63 -6.59 5.51 -5.36
C LEU A 63 -7.98 6.09 -5.66
N SER A 64 -8.59 5.80 -6.82
CA SER A 64 -9.90 6.37 -7.19
C SER A 64 -10.99 6.03 -6.18
N ASP A 65 -10.90 4.85 -5.58
CA ASP A 65 -11.91 4.31 -4.65
C ASP A 65 -11.58 4.61 -3.19
N VAL A 66 -10.39 5.15 -2.90
CA VAL A 66 -10.02 5.60 -1.56
C VAL A 66 -10.73 6.92 -1.27
N ARG A 67 -11.75 6.85 -0.40
CA ARG A 67 -12.57 8.00 0.01
C ARG A 67 -13.11 7.79 1.43
N ALA A 68 -13.31 8.89 2.14
CA ALA A 68 -14.08 8.89 3.37
C ALA A 68 -15.57 8.74 3.03
N ASP A 69 -16.27 7.75 3.60
CA ASP A 69 -17.73 7.76 3.57
C ASP A 69 -18.26 8.71 4.65
N ARG A 70 -18.32 9.99 4.31
CA ARG A 70 -18.87 11.05 5.18
C ARG A 70 -20.39 10.99 5.30
N SER A 71 -21.08 10.22 4.45
CA SER A 71 -22.54 10.21 4.39
C SER A 71 -23.18 9.35 5.47
N ALA A 72 -22.43 8.40 6.03
CA ALA A 72 -22.90 7.44 7.02
C ALA A 72 -23.13 8.04 8.42
N GLY A 73 -22.69 9.28 8.68
CA GLY A 73 -22.73 9.88 10.03
C GLY A 73 -21.86 9.15 11.06
N ASP A 74 -20.94 8.30 10.59
CA ASP A 74 -20.04 7.52 11.42
C ASP A 74 -19.04 8.42 12.16
N PRO A 75 -18.56 8.03 13.36
CA PRO A 75 -17.47 8.73 14.04
C PRO A 75 -16.21 8.83 13.17
N TRP A 76 -15.44 9.91 13.32
CA TRP A 76 -14.22 10.13 12.53
C TRP A 76 -13.23 8.97 12.63
N GLN A 77 -13.16 8.28 13.78
CA GLN A 77 -12.31 7.12 14.00
C GLN A 77 -12.64 5.99 13.02
N LYS A 78 -13.94 5.69 12.86
CA LYS A 78 -14.42 4.63 11.98
C LYS A 78 -14.16 4.97 10.52
N GLN A 79 -14.37 6.23 10.14
CA GLN A 79 -14.09 6.70 8.77
C GLN A 79 -12.58 6.67 8.45
N LEU A 80 -11.74 7.16 9.35
CA LEU A 80 -10.28 7.15 9.18
C LEU A 80 -9.72 5.73 9.11
N ARG A 81 -10.22 4.83 9.96
CA ARG A 81 -9.91 3.39 9.92
C ARG A 81 -10.28 2.79 8.56
N ALA A 82 -11.47 3.06 8.04
CA ALA A 82 -11.90 2.53 6.74
C ALA A 82 -11.00 3.01 5.59
N ILE A 83 -10.54 4.27 5.62
CA ILE A 83 -9.57 4.79 4.65
C ILE A 83 -8.26 4.01 4.74
N LEU A 84 -7.72 3.84 5.95
CA LEU A 84 -6.46 3.12 6.18
C LEU A 84 -6.55 1.66 5.75
N GLU A 85 -7.63 0.96 6.09
CA GLU A 85 -7.90 -0.42 5.69
C GLU A 85 -8.03 -0.55 4.16
N THR A 86 -8.70 0.40 3.50
CA THR A 86 -8.81 0.42 2.03
C THR A 86 -7.44 0.61 1.39
N VAL A 87 -6.63 1.55 1.87
CA VAL A 87 -5.27 1.80 1.37
C VAL A 87 -4.40 0.55 1.54
N ILE A 88 -4.43 -0.09 2.71
CA ILE A 88 -3.71 -1.34 2.95
C ILE A 88 -4.22 -2.44 2.01
N GLY A 89 -5.53 -2.65 1.90
CA GLY A 89 -6.13 -3.68 1.04
C GLY A 89 -5.73 -3.53 -0.43
N VAL A 90 -5.71 -2.30 -0.93
CA VAL A 90 -5.27 -1.98 -2.28
C VAL A 90 -3.78 -2.29 -2.49
N MET A 91 -2.90 -1.88 -1.56
CA MET A 91 -1.47 -2.20 -1.64
C MET A 91 -1.19 -3.70 -1.49
N ARG A 92 -1.99 -4.43 -0.71
CA ARG A 92 -1.89 -5.89 -0.59
C ARG A 92 -2.27 -6.61 -1.89
N ALA A 93 -3.20 -6.06 -2.66
CA ALA A 93 -3.61 -6.63 -3.94
C ALA A 93 -2.55 -6.43 -5.05
N HIS A 94 -1.67 -5.43 -4.90
CA HIS A 94 -0.73 -5.02 -5.92
C HIS A 94 0.67 -4.77 -5.33
N PRO A 95 1.54 -5.80 -5.31
CA PRO A 95 2.87 -5.75 -4.68
C PRO A 95 3.80 -4.65 -5.21
N CYS A 96 3.55 -4.10 -6.41
CA CYS A 96 4.35 -2.99 -6.92
C CYS A 96 4.02 -1.64 -6.24
N LEU A 97 2.86 -1.53 -5.57
CA LEU A 97 2.36 -0.25 -5.07
C LEU A 97 3.19 0.37 -3.96
N PRO A 98 3.72 -0.36 -2.96
CA PRO A 98 4.60 0.24 -1.96
C PRO A 98 5.78 1.02 -2.58
N ASP A 99 6.47 0.43 -3.56
CA ASP A 99 7.59 1.07 -4.27
C ASP A 99 7.13 2.25 -5.14
N LEU A 100 5.98 2.12 -5.80
CA LEU A 100 5.40 3.19 -6.61
C LEU A 100 4.96 4.36 -5.73
N MET A 101 4.34 4.06 -4.58
CA MET A 101 3.95 5.04 -3.59
C MET A 101 5.15 5.71 -2.94
N HIS A 102 6.33 5.13 -2.92
CA HIS A 102 7.53 5.82 -2.46
C HIS A 102 8.17 6.72 -3.52
N SER A 103 8.16 6.29 -4.78
CA SER A 103 8.90 6.95 -5.86
C SER A 103 8.13 8.04 -6.60
N ALA A 104 6.79 7.99 -6.63
CA ALA A 104 5.97 8.93 -7.39
C ALA A 104 5.71 10.27 -6.66
N ASP A 105 5.66 11.37 -7.41
CA ASP A 105 5.12 12.66 -6.96
C ASP A 105 3.57 12.64 -6.96
N LYS A 106 3.04 11.95 -5.95
CA LYS A 106 1.60 11.69 -5.77
C LYS A 106 0.75 12.96 -5.68
N MET A 107 1.33 14.12 -5.34
CA MET A 107 0.60 15.40 -5.28
C MET A 107 0.16 15.90 -6.66
N GLN A 108 0.65 15.30 -7.74
CA GLN A 108 0.15 15.55 -9.10
C GLN A 108 -1.11 14.74 -9.45
N THR A 109 -1.57 13.89 -8.54
CA THR A 109 -2.66 12.94 -8.79
C THR A 109 -3.97 13.41 -8.14
N PRO A 110 -5.07 13.62 -8.91
CA PRO A 110 -6.34 14.09 -8.37
C PRO A 110 -6.91 13.21 -7.25
N SER A 111 -6.82 11.88 -7.38
CA SER A 111 -7.34 10.97 -6.36
C SER A 111 -6.54 11.01 -5.06
N PHE A 112 -5.22 11.22 -5.14
CA PHE A 112 -4.38 11.39 -3.96
C PHE A 112 -4.68 12.72 -3.24
N ILE A 113 -4.82 13.81 -4.00
CA ILE A 113 -5.19 15.12 -3.47
C ILE A 113 -6.54 15.04 -2.74
N ARG A 114 -7.53 14.39 -3.37
CA ARG A 114 -8.86 14.18 -2.77
C ARG A 114 -8.79 13.36 -1.48
N ALA A 115 -8.16 12.19 -1.51
CA ALA A 115 -8.04 11.33 -0.33
C ALA A 115 -7.31 12.02 0.83
N THR A 116 -6.28 12.80 0.51
CA THR A 116 -5.55 13.63 1.49
C THR A 116 -6.46 14.71 2.08
N ASN A 117 -7.19 15.45 1.24
CA ASN A 117 -8.15 16.47 1.69
C ASN A 117 -9.21 15.86 2.62
N ASP A 118 -9.81 14.72 2.24
CA ASP A 118 -10.83 14.06 3.04
C ASP A 118 -10.31 13.64 4.41
N THR A 119 -9.07 13.10 4.45
CA THR A 119 -8.38 12.71 5.68
C THR A 119 -8.09 13.91 6.57
N LEU A 120 -7.56 15.00 6.00
CA LEU A 120 -7.27 16.24 6.73
C LEU A 120 -8.55 16.84 7.33
N ALA A 121 -9.63 16.87 6.55
CA ALA A 121 -10.91 17.35 7.05
C ALA A 121 -11.47 16.45 8.17
N LEU A 122 -11.26 15.12 8.13
CA LEU A 122 -11.71 14.22 9.22
C LEU A 122 -10.93 14.49 10.51
N LEU A 123 -9.64 14.74 10.39
CA LEU A 123 -8.79 15.08 11.53
C LEU A 123 -9.13 16.49 12.06
N ALA A 124 -9.48 17.43 11.20
CA ALA A 124 -10.00 18.74 11.63
C ALA A 124 -11.32 18.59 12.42
N ASP A 125 -12.25 17.75 11.95
CA ASP A 125 -13.49 17.42 12.66
C ASP A 125 -13.22 16.78 14.04
N ALA A 126 -12.07 16.11 14.19
CA ALA A 126 -11.59 15.54 15.45
C ALA A 126 -10.81 16.53 16.36
N GLY A 127 -10.68 17.80 15.96
CA GLY A 127 -10.02 18.85 16.73
C GLY A 127 -8.50 18.98 16.53
N PHE A 128 -7.94 18.38 15.47
CA PHE A 128 -6.55 18.58 15.10
C PHE A 128 -6.36 19.87 14.28
N GLY A 129 -5.25 20.58 14.53
CA GLY A 129 -4.81 21.66 13.65
C GLY A 129 -4.23 21.11 12.34
N LEU A 130 -4.12 21.96 11.31
CA LEU A 130 -3.70 21.54 9.96
C LEU A 130 -2.32 20.85 9.95
N ASP A 131 -1.34 21.40 10.66
CA ASP A 131 0.02 20.85 10.69
C ASP A 131 0.04 19.43 11.28
N GLU A 132 -0.66 19.23 12.40
CA GLU A 132 -0.74 17.93 13.06
C GLU A 132 -1.57 16.95 12.23
N ALA A 133 -2.67 17.40 11.62
CA ALA A 133 -3.47 16.59 10.72
C ALA A 133 -2.64 16.11 9.52
N TYR A 134 -1.80 16.98 8.97
CA TYR A 134 -0.87 16.64 7.89
C TYR A 134 0.18 15.62 8.32
N TRP A 135 0.78 15.78 9.50
CA TRP A 135 1.74 14.80 10.04
C TRP A 135 1.08 13.45 10.29
N ILE A 136 -0.13 13.43 10.86
CA ILE A 136 -0.90 12.21 11.07
C ILE A 136 -1.21 11.54 9.74
N ALA A 137 -1.78 12.26 8.75
CA ALA A 137 -2.09 11.70 7.44
C ALA A 137 -0.84 11.11 6.75
N THR A 138 0.29 11.83 6.82
CA THR A 138 1.58 11.38 6.28
C THR A 138 2.08 10.12 7.01
N TYR A 139 1.98 10.09 8.34
CA TYR A 139 2.42 8.96 9.15
C TYR A 139 1.54 7.72 8.93
N LEU A 140 0.23 7.89 8.82
CA LEU A 140 -0.70 6.80 8.50
C LEU A 140 -0.41 6.20 7.13
N LEU A 141 -0.18 7.03 6.10
CA LEU A 141 0.18 6.56 4.77
C LEU A 141 1.51 5.79 4.79
N ASN A 142 2.55 6.35 5.39
CA ASN A 142 3.85 5.68 5.49
C ASN A 142 3.78 4.41 6.34
N GLY A 143 2.98 4.40 7.39
CA GLY A 143 2.70 3.23 8.22
C GLY A 143 2.01 2.12 7.42
N ALA A 144 1.03 2.48 6.57
CA ALA A 144 0.37 1.54 5.67
C ALA A 144 1.35 0.94 4.64
N ILE A 145 2.18 1.78 4.02
CA ILE A 145 3.22 1.34 3.08
C ILE A 145 4.19 0.39 3.79
N GLY A 146 4.68 0.76 4.98
CA GLY A 146 5.60 -0.05 5.77
C GLY A 146 4.99 -1.37 6.24
N ALA A 147 3.69 -1.40 6.58
CA ALA A 147 3.00 -2.63 6.93
C ALA A 147 2.95 -3.60 5.75
N VAL A 148 2.66 -3.13 4.53
CA VAL A 148 2.60 -4.00 3.35
C VAL A 148 4.00 -4.42 2.88
N ALA A 149 4.92 -3.47 2.74
CA ALA A 149 6.29 -3.76 2.30
C ALA A 149 7.07 -4.61 3.31
N GLY A 150 6.81 -4.43 4.60
CA GLY A 150 7.45 -5.12 5.72
C GLY A 150 6.67 -6.32 6.25
N GLN A 151 5.66 -6.80 5.52
CA GLN A 151 4.82 -7.91 5.94
C GLN A 151 5.68 -9.12 6.37
N PRO A 152 5.42 -9.73 7.55
CA PRO A 152 6.16 -10.90 7.98
C PRO A 152 5.88 -12.09 7.04
N GLY A 153 6.92 -12.86 6.73
CA GLY A 153 6.78 -14.00 5.84
C GLY A 153 8.10 -14.50 5.29
N CYS A 154 7.98 -15.40 4.32
CA CYS A 154 9.13 -15.78 3.50
C CYS A 154 9.46 -14.63 2.53
N PRO A 155 10.75 -14.35 2.28
CA PRO A 155 11.15 -13.34 1.31
C PRO A 155 10.57 -13.62 -0.08
N PRO A 156 10.31 -12.58 -0.91
CA PRO A 156 9.72 -12.73 -2.24
C PRO A 156 10.48 -13.65 -3.21
N GLY A 157 11.77 -13.89 -2.98
CA GLY A 157 12.59 -14.80 -3.79
C GLY A 157 12.56 -16.27 -3.38
N VAL A 158 11.84 -16.63 -2.31
CA VAL A 158 11.74 -18.02 -1.84
C VAL A 158 10.51 -18.68 -2.45
N PRO A 159 10.65 -19.76 -3.24
CA PRO A 159 9.50 -20.45 -3.81
C PRO A 159 8.55 -21.01 -2.74
N PRO A 160 7.23 -21.05 -2.98
CA PRO A 160 6.24 -21.51 -2.00
C PRO A 160 6.54 -22.91 -1.43
N GLU A 161 7.05 -23.83 -2.26
CA GLU A 161 7.42 -25.18 -1.86
C GLU A 161 8.64 -25.23 -0.91
N GLN A 162 9.50 -24.20 -0.94
CA GLN A 162 10.66 -24.06 -0.07
C GLN A 162 10.37 -23.24 1.20
N ALA A 163 9.20 -22.61 1.28
CA ALA A 163 8.83 -21.73 2.38
C ALA A 163 8.90 -22.40 3.76
N ALA A 164 8.48 -23.67 3.86
CA ALA A 164 8.53 -24.43 5.11
C ALA A 164 9.98 -24.73 5.55
N GLU A 165 10.84 -25.10 4.61
CA GLU A 165 12.25 -25.37 4.90
C GLU A 165 13.00 -24.08 5.24
N TRP A 166 12.74 -22.98 4.52
CA TRP A 166 13.29 -21.66 4.86
C TRP A 166 12.95 -21.25 6.30
N ARG A 167 11.68 -21.41 6.72
CA ARG A 167 11.27 -21.11 8.11
C ARG A 167 11.98 -22.01 9.11
N ARG A 168 12.09 -23.31 8.83
CA ARG A 168 12.81 -24.27 9.69
C ARG A 168 14.26 -23.87 9.87
N GLN A 169 14.96 -23.54 8.79
CA GLN A 169 16.36 -23.09 8.83
C GLN A 169 16.51 -21.79 9.61
N LYS A 170 15.60 -20.82 9.38
CA LYS A 170 15.63 -19.55 10.10
C LYS A 170 15.40 -19.73 11.59
N ARG A 171 14.48 -20.62 11.98
CA ARG A 171 14.25 -21.01 13.38
C ARG A 171 15.52 -21.57 14.01
N VAL A 172 16.13 -22.59 13.41
CA VAL A 172 17.35 -23.23 13.93
C VAL A 172 18.49 -22.22 14.07
N GLN A 173 18.64 -21.31 13.09
CA GLN A 173 19.63 -20.24 13.16
C GLN A 173 19.44 -19.36 14.41
N LEU A 174 18.19 -19.02 14.74
CA LEU A 174 17.86 -18.20 15.90
C LEU A 174 18.01 -18.96 17.22
N GLU A 175 17.61 -20.24 17.26
CA GLU A 175 17.75 -21.13 18.43
C GLU A 175 19.23 -21.35 18.81
N CYS A 176 20.14 -21.33 17.83
CA CYS A 176 21.58 -21.46 18.06
C CYS A 176 22.26 -20.17 18.54
N LEU A 177 21.54 -19.05 18.69
CA LEU A 177 22.13 -17.82 19.24
C LEU A 177 22.50 -17.99 20.72
N PRO A 178 23.55 -17.31 21.23
CA PRO A 178 23.90 -17.33 22.64
C PRO A 178 22.75 -16.77 23.50
N ALA A 179 22.04 -17.64 24.22
CA ALA A 179 20.86 -17.27 25.01
C ALA A 179 21.19 -16.35 26.19
N ASP A 180 22.44 -16.35 26.66
CA ASP A 180 22.96 -15.42 27.66
C ASP A 180 23.04 -13.97 27.13
N LYS A 181 23.12 -13.78 25.80
CA LYS A 181 23.20 -12.47 25.15
C LYS A 181 21.93 -12.07 24.43
N PHE A 182 21.24 -13.03 23.81
CA PHE A 182 20.09 -12.77 22.94
C PHE A 182 18.86 -13.64 23.31
N PRO A 183 18.42 -13.62 24.58
CA PRO A 183 17.33 -14.49 25.03
C PRO A 183 16.04 -14.28 24.22
N MET A 184 15.71 -13.03 23.90
CA MET A 184 14.52 -12.71 23.12
C MET A 184 14.61 -13.18 21.65
N MET A 185 15.80 -13.24 21.07
CA MET A 185 15.95 -13.75 19.69
C MET A 185 15.78 -15.26 19.64
N VAL A 186 16.25 -15.96 20.67
CA VAL A 186 16.03 -17.40 20.84
C VAL A 186 14.53 -17.68 21.04
N GLU A 187 13.85 -16.90 21.89
CA GLU A 187 12.39 -17.03 22.06
C GLU A 187 11.62 -16.66 20.79
N PHE A 188 12.04 -15.61 20.08
CA PHE A 188 11.45 -15.19 18.80
C PHE A 188 11.50 -16.29 17.74
N ALA A 189 12.44 -17.24 17.82
CA ALA A 189 12.49 -18.41 16.94
C ALA A 189 11.17 -19.20 16.93
N THR A 190 10.42 -19.21 18.05
CA THR A 190 9.11 -19.87 18.14
C THR A 190 8.09 -19.33 17.12
N THR A 191 8.21 -18.06 16.72
CA THR A 191 7.34 -17.45 15.71
C THR A 191 7.51 -18.06 14.32
N TYR A 192 8.63 -18.74 14.04
CA TYR A 192 8.89 -19.45 12.79
C TYR A 192 8.34 -20.89 12.76
N GLN A 193 7.69 -21.36 13.83
CA GLN A 193 7.07 -22.70 13.85
C GLN A 193 5.95 -22.83 12.82
N GLN A 194 5.23 -21.75 12.56
CA GLN A 194 4.12 -21.70 11.61
C GLN A 194 4.31 -20.53 10.64
N ALA A 195 3.53 -20.50 9.57
CA ALA A 195 3.44 -19.30 8.75
C ALA A 195 2.81 -18.17 9.59
N PRO A 196 3.25 -16.91 9.43
CA PRO A 196 2.65 -15.80 10.14
C PRO A 196 1.19 -15.62 9.72
N ASP A 197 0.36 -15.24 10.70
CA ASP A 197 -1.01 -14.82 10.44
C ASP A 197 -1.00 -13.40 9.88
N VAL A 198 -1.06 -13.31 8.56
CA VAL A 198 -0.97 -12.04 7.81
C VAL A 198 -2.20 -11.17 8.06
N GLU A 199 -3.40 -11.76 8.18
CA GLU A 199 -4.61 -10.98 8.46
C GLU A 199 -4.55 -10.35 9.84
N ARG A 200 -4.11 -11.13 10.85
CA ARG A 200 -3.89 -10.60 12.20
C ARG A 200 -2.81 -9.52 12.22
N TYR A 201 -1.74 -9.68 11.42
CA TYR A 201 -0.69 -8.67 11.32
C TYR A 201 -1.24 -7.34 10.79
N PHE A 202 -2.04 -7.35 9.72
CA PHE A 202 -2.63 -6.12 9.18
C PHE A 202 -3.66 -5.49 10.12
N ALA A 203 -4.52 -6.29 10.75
CA ALA A 203 -5.44 -5.80 11.78
C ALA A 203 -4.67 -5.13 12.93
N PHE A 204 -3.60 -5.77 13.41
CA PHE A 204 -2.71 -5.20 14.42
C PHE A 204 -2.05 -3.88 13.96
N SER A 205 -1.60 -3.79 12.70
CA SER A 205 -1.02 -2.56 12.16
C SER A 205 -2.03 -1.41 12.14
N VAL A 206 -3.27 -1.66 11.72
CA VAL A 206 -4.34 -0.66 11.74
C VAL A 206 -4.64 -0.22 13.18
N ASP A 207 -4.78 -1.17 14.10
CA ASP A 207 -5.04 -0.87 15.50
C ASP A 207 -3.92 -0.05 16.14
N LEU A 208 -2.65 -0.39 15.86
CA LEU A 208 -1.49 0.32 16.36
C LEU A 208 -1.45 1.77 15.87
N LEU A 209 -1.69 1.98 14.57
CA LEU A 209 -1.71 3.31 13.96
C LEU A 209 -2.88 4.16 14.48
N MET A 210 -4.08 3.58 14.56
CA MET A 210 -5.28 4.27 15.04
C MET A 210 -5.21 4.62 16.53
N SER A 211 -4.69 3.71 17.37
CA SER A 211 -4.60 3.92 18.82
C SER A 211 -3.80 5.19 19.18
N GLY A 212 -2.74 5.48 18.42
CA GLY A 212 -1.96 6.71 18.59
C GLY A 212 -2.78 7.97 18.31
N VAL A 213 -3.51 7.98 17.19
CA VAL A 213 -4.35 9.12 16.79
C VAL A 213 -5.50 9.33 17.78
N GLU A 214 -6.18 8.25 18.17
CA GLU A 214 -7.29 8.29 19.13
C GLU A 214 -6.85 8.80 20.50
N THR A 215 -5.68 8.35 20.99
CA THR A 215 -5.11 8.83 22.25
C THR A 215 -4.72 10.31 22.17
N MET A 216 -4.20 10.76 21.02
CA MET A 216 -3.88 12.18 20.82
C MET A 216 -5.14 13.05 20.76
N ALA A 217 -6.23 12.55 20.18
CA ALA A 217 -7.52 13.22 20.14
C ALA A 217 -8.16 13.29 21.53
N SER A 218 -8.11 12.21 22.31
CA SER A 218 -8.75 12.16 23.64
C SER A 218 -8.12 13.12 24.64
N ARG A 219 -6.86 13.52 24.45
CA ARG A 219 -6.17 14.52 25.29
C ARG A 219 -6.60 15.96 25.00
N ARG A 220 -7.38 16.17 23.94
CA ARG A 220 -7.87 17.48 23.49
C ARG A 220 -9.33 17.74 23.88
N ALA A 221 -10.05 16.68 24.27
CA ALA A 221 -11.41 16.75 24.81
C ALA A 221 -11.39 17.12 26.29
#